data_AF-A0A5D3APH7-F1
#
_entry.id   AF-A0A5D3APH7-F1
#
_cell.length_a   1.000
_cell.length_b   1.000
_cell.length_c   1.000
_cell.angle_alpha   90.00
_cell.angle_beta   90.00
_cell.angle_gamma   90.00
#
_symmetry.space_group_name_H-M   'P 1'
#
loop_
_entity.id
_entity.type
_entity.pdbx_description
1 polymer ?
#
loop_
_entity_poly.entity_id
_entity_poly.type
_entity_poly.pdbx_seq_one_letter_code
_entity_poly.pdbx_strand_id
1 'polypeptide(L)'
;MSSQVTTQVWPSNENEEYGEATYTVNGALQEVIDRTFPDLQISAEGGKDAYVWTNNVIHPDNRKICRGSFTTCPTATQNTKADNDKYISMANEVGEAVRDTLRDTESEWAPNCRTGWNVEALKRAETAAFDAFVQSDPERYSHVGLREVSVTTMFEALMYDGKETIAGASMDDSSHREDGAREGR
;
A
#
# COMPACT_ATOMS: atom_id res chain seq x y z
N MET A 1 0.46 12.80 5.22
CA MET A 1 0.99 11.47 5.58
C MET A 1 1.45 10.79 4.30
N SER A 2 2.61 10.14 4.33
CA SER A 2 3.19 9.47 3.16
C SER A 2 2.69 8.04 3.03
N SER A 3 2.53 7.57 1.79
CA SER A 3 2.35 6.13 1.52
C SER A 3 3.59 5.34 1.94
N GLN A 4 3.41 4.07 2.21
CA GLN A 4 4.49 3.13 2.51
C GLN A 4 4.56 2.05 1.46
N VAL A 5 5.78 1.62 1.15
CA VAL A 5 6.08 0.43 0.36
C VAL A 5 6.90 -0.49 1.25
N THR A 6 6.50 -1.74 1.35
CA THR A 6 7.11 -2.76 2.20
C THR A 6 7.44 -3.99 1.38
N THR A 7 8.61 -4.57 1.64
CA THR A 7 9.03 -5.87 1.13
C THR A 7 9.33 -6.80 2.30
N GLN A 8 8.88 -8.04 2.20
CA GLN A 8 9.16 -9.12 3.14
C GLN A 8 9.68 -10.31 2.35
N VAL A 9 10.78 -10.89 2.81
CA VAL A 9 11.45 -12.01 2.18
C VAL A 9 11.68 -13.08 3.23
N TRP A 10 10.95 -14.19 3.11
CA TRP A 10 11.13 -15.34 3.98
C TRP A 10 12.14 -16.31 3.39
N PRO A 11 13.10 -16.78 4.20
CA PRO A 11 14.19 -17.61 3.75
C PRO A 11 13.70 -18.98 3.25
N SER A 12 14.51 -19.62 2.41
CA SER A 12 14.22 -20.97 1.92
C SER A 12 14.63 -22.07 2.92
N ASN A 13 15.57 -21.76 3.81
CA ASN A 13 16.16 -22.66 4.78
C ASN A 13 16.63 -21.89 6.02
N GLU A 14 16.91 -22.61 7.11
CA GLU A 14 17.23 -22.04 8.43
C GLU A 14 18.56 -21.26 8.50
N ASN A 15 19.44 -21.38 7.49
CA ASN A 15 20.71 -20.65 7.47
C ASN A 15 20.59 -19.27 6.82
N GLU A 16 19.44 -18.95 6.23
CA GLU A 16 19.15 -17.64 5.67
C GLU A 16 18.26 -16.84 6.64
N GLU A 17 18.50 -15.54 6.74
CA GLU A 17 17.72 -14.66 7.60
C GLU A 17 16.49 -14.11 6.88
N TYR A 18 15.44 -13.83 7.67
CA TYR A 18 14.30 -13.04 7.23
C TYR A 18 14.75 -11.62 6.85
N GLY A 19 14.31 -11.16 5.67
CA GLY A 19 14.57 -9.82 5.18
C GLY A 19 13.29 -8.99 5.15
N GLU A 20 13.36 -7.75 5.65
CA GLU A 20 12.27 -6.79 5.55
C GLU A 20 12.82 -5.40 5.27
N ALA A 21 12.11 -4.66 4.43
CA ALA A 21 12.39 -3.24 4.27
C ALA A 21 11.09 -2.48 3.99
N THR A 22 10.93 -1.34 4.67
CA THR A 22 9.83 -0.39 4.47
C THR A 22 10.39 0.97 4.12
N TYR A 23 9.83 1.60 3.09
CA TYR A 23 10.20 2.93 2.63
C TYR A 23 8.94 3.78 2.46
N THR A 24 9.07 5.09 2.69
CA THR A 24 7.98 6.03 2.45
C THR A 24 8.03 6.56 1.03
N VAL A 25 6.90 6.53 0.33
CA VAL A 25 6.75 7.16 -0.98
C VAL A 25 5.86 8.39 -0.85
N ASN A 26 6.41 9.54 -1.24
CA ASN A 26 5.69 10.82 -1.23
C ASN A 26 5.01 11.08 -2.57
N GLY A 27 3.75 11.48 -2.52
CA GLY A 27 3.10 12.35 -3.50
C GLY A 27 2.77 11.79 -4.88
N ALA A 28 3.37 10.67 -5.31
CA ALA A 28 3.32 10.36 -6.72
C ALA A 28 2.85 8.95 -7.09
N LEU A 29 2.84 7.97 -6.18
CA LEU A 29 2.06 6.75 -6.44
C LEU A 29 0.59 7.14 -6.71
N GLN A 30 0.05 8.15 -6.04
CA GLN A 30 -1.33 8.65 -6.24
C GLN A 30 -1.62 9.25 -7.63
N GLU A 31 -0.80 10.20 -8.13
CA GLU A 31 -0.96 10.76 -9.48
C GLU A 31 -0.60 9.77 -10.59
N VAL A 32 0.28 8.80 -10.29
CA VAL A 32 0.73 7.76 -11.22
C VAL A 32 -0.28 6.60 -11.29
N ILE A 33 -0.99 6.26 -10.21
CA ILE A 33 -2.09 5.29 -10.18
C ILE A 33 -3.17 5.61 -11.20
N ASP A 34 -3.60 6.86 -11.24
CA ASP A 34 -4.66 7.29 -12.15
C ASP A 34 -4.24 7.28 -13.63
N ARG A 35 -2.93 7.31 -13.93
CA ARG A 35 -2.39 7.40 -15.30
C ARG A 35 -1.73 6.12 -15.83
N THR A 36 -1.25 5.25 -14.96
CA THR A 36 -0.15 4.33 -15.32
C THR A 36 -0.48 2.87 -15.07
N PHE A 37 -1.35 2.56 -14.10
CA PHE A 37 -1.61 1.18 -13.69
C PHE A 37 -3.02 0.71 -14.07
N PRO A 38 -3.20 0.04 -15.22
CA PRO A 38 -4.51 -0.46 -15.64
C PRO A 38 -5.11 -1.47 -14.66
N ASP A 39 -4.27 -2.17 -13.90
CA ASP A 39 -4.68 -3.16 -12.89
C ASP A 39 -5.27 -2.51 -11.62
N LEU A 40 -5.04 -1.21 -11.41
CA LEU A 40 -5.49 -0.46 -10.24
C LEU A 40 -6.86 0.22 -10.47
N GLN A 41 -7.57 -0.13 -11.55
CA GLN A 41 -8.93 0.36 -11.79
C GLN A 41 -9.87 -0.10 -10.68
N ILE A 42 -10.09 0.78 -9.71
CA ILE A 42 -11.09 0.60 -8.67
C ILE A 42 -12.44 0.96 -9.28
N SER A 43 -13.31 -0.04 -9.44
CA SER A 43 -14.68 0.17 -9.91
C SER A 43 -15.42 1.16 -8.99
N ALA A 44 -16.15 2.10 -9.60
CA ALA A 44 -16.83 3.21 -8.92
C ALA A 44 -17.92 2.82 -7.90
N GLU A 45 -18.27 1.54 -7.76
CA GLU A 45 -19.21 1.06 -6.75
C GLU A 45 -18.49 0.25 -5.67
N GLY A 46 -18.56 0.73 -4.41
CA GLY A 46 -17.98 0.07 -3.25
C GLY A 46 -16.48 0.29 -3.05
N GLY A 47 -15.89 1.27 -3.76
CA GLY A 47 -14.50 1.68 -3.58
C GLY A 47 -14.18 2.07 -2.14
N LYS A 48 -12.98 1.73 -1.68
CA LYS A 48 -12.43 2.13 -0.39
C LYS A 48 -11.66 3.43 -0.56
N ASP A 49 -11.56 4.22 0.51
CA ASP A 49 -10.85 5.51 0.47
C ASP A 49 -9.34 5.32 0.43
N ALA A 50 -8.84 4.21 0.97
CA ALA A 50 -7.45 3.80 0.84
C ALA A 50 -7.32 2.29 0.65
N TYR A 51 -6.17 1.86 0.14
CA TYR A 51 -5.89 0.47 -0.15
C TYR A 51 -4.49 0.09 0.33
N VAL A 52 -4.38 -1.17 0.78
CA VAL A 52 -3.15 -1.93 0.84
C VAL A 52 -3.12 -2.83 -0.38
N TRP A 53 -2.17 -2.59 -1.28
CA TRP A 53 -1.94 -3.39 -2.48
C TRP A 53 -0.85 -4.40 -2.19
N THR A 54 -1.01 -5.64 -2.64
CA THR A 54 -0.09 -6.73 -2.30
C THR A 54 0.27 -7.55 -3.52
N ASN A 55 1.48 -8.11 -3.49
CA ASN A 55 1.93 -9.09 -4.47
C ASN A 55 2.73 -10.15 -3.74
N ASN A 56 2.39 -11.41 -3.97
CA ASN A 56 2.97 -12.55 -3.28
C ASN A 56 3.57 -13.49 -4.33
N VAL A 57 4.86 -13.83 -4.20
CA VAL A 57 5.57 -14.70 -5.15
C VAL A 57 6.47 -15.70 -4.42
N ILE A 58 6.69 -16.85 -5.04
CA ILE A 58 7.80 -17.74 -4.69
C ILE A 58 8.83 -17.61 -5.81
N HIS A 59 10.05 -17.19 -5.48
CA HIS A 59 11.11 -17.12 -6.47
C HIS A 59 11.51 -18.53 -6.91
N PRO A 60 11.49 -18.81 -8.22
CA PRO A 60 11.75 -20.16 -8.72
C PRO A 60 13.19 -20.63 -8.44
N ASP A 61 14.14 -19.70 -8.44
CA ASP A 61 15.57 -20.02 -8.39
C ASP A 61 16.06 -20.35 -6.97
N ASN A 62 15.59 -19.61 -5.97
CA ASN A 62 16.06 -19.72 -4.59
C ASN A 62 14.97 -20.17 -3.61
N ARG A 63 13.74 -20.40 -4.09
CA ARG A 63 12.58 -20.82 -3.28
C ARG A 63 12.19 -19.86 -2.16
N LYS A 64 12.70 -18.63 -2.16
CA LYS A 64 12.30 -17.60 -1.19
C LYS A 64 10.87 -17.18 -1.46
N ILE A 65 10.13 -16.98 -0.38
CA ILE A 65 8.78 -16.42 -0.47
C ILE A 65 8.94 -14.92 -0.31
N CYS A 66 8.43 -14.16 -1.26
CA CYS A 66 8.48 -12.71 -1.25
C CYS A 66 7.07 -12.14 -1.24
N ARG A 67 6.89 -11.11 -0.43
CA ARG A 67 5.70 -10.27 -0.41
C ARG A 67 6.12 -8.83 -0.61
N GLY A 68 5.54 -8.18 -1.60
CA GLY A 68 5.54 -6.73 -1.72
C GLY A 68 4.20 -6.19 -1.28
N SER A 69 4.18 -5.03 -0.64
CA SER A 69 2.94 -4.29 -0.41
C SER A 69 3.15 -2.79 -0.49
N PHE A 70 2.14 -2.04 -0.91
CA PHE A 70 2.17 -0.58 -0.83
C PHE A 70 0.79 0.02 -0.56
N THR A 71 0.77 1.23 0.01
CA THR A 71 -0.47 1.91 0.39
C THR A 71 -0.81 3.06 -0.54
N THR A 72 -2.10 3.25 -0.84
CA THR A 72 -2.56 4.32 -1.72
C THR A 72 -3.92 4.86 -1.28
N CYS A 73 -4.24 6.08 -1.72
CA CYS A 73 -5.55 6.69 -1.52
C CYS A 73 -6.10 7.09 -2.91
N PRO A 74 -6.89 6.23 -3.58
CA PRO A 74 -7.34 6.45 -4.95
C PRO A 74 -8.33 7.61 -5.08
N THR A 75 -9.03 7.99 -4.00
CA THR A 75 -9.99 9.11 -4.00
C THR A 75 -9.34 10.46 -3.73
N ALA A 76 -8.02 10.55 -3.75
CA ALA A 76 -7.33 11.74 -3.26
C ALA A 76 -7.46 12.99 -4.09
N THR A 77 -7.76 12.86 -5.38
CA THR A 77 -8.09 13.99 -6.25
C THR A 77 -9.45 14.62 -5.89
N GLN A 78 -10.30 13.89 -5.15
CA GLN A 78 -11.65 14.31 -4.74
C GLN A 78 -11.71 14.77 -3.27
N ASN A 79 -10.75 14.35 -2.46
CA ASN A 79 -10.69 14.57 -1.02
C ASN A 79 -9.80 15.75 -0.62
N THR A 80 -9.97 16.26 0.60
CA THR A 80 -9.04 17.26 1.14
C THR A 80 -7.70 16.61 1.49
N LYS A 81 -6.64 17.43 1.59
CA LYS A 81 -5.32 16.94 2.06
C LYS A 81 -5.42 16.26 3.43
N ALA A 82 -6.23 16.82 4.34
CA ALA A 82 -6.40 16.25 5.68
C ALA A 82 -7.08 14.87 5.63
N ASP A 83 -8.07 14.70 4.76
CA ASP A 83 -8.74 13.40 4.57
C ASP A 83 -7.79 12.38 3.96
N ASN A 84 -7.01 12.76 2.94
CA ASN A 84 -6.00 11.89 2.33
C ASN A 84 -4.95 11.45 3.34
N ASP A 85 -4.46 12.38 4.15
CA ASP A 85 -3.50 12.11 5.21
C ASP A 85 -4.07 11.13 6.24
N LYS A 86 -5.34 11.29 6.60
CA LYS A 86 -6.06 10.39 7.50
C LYS A 86 -6.18 8.98 6.91
N TYR A 87 -6.67 8.85 5.66
CA TYR A 87 -6.88 7.54 5.04
C TYR A 87 -5.57 6.80 4.76
N ILE A 88 -4.52 7.50 4.34
CA ILE A 88 -3.18 6.92 4.20
C ILE A 88 -2.62 6.46 5.55
N SER A 89 -2.81 7.24 6.62
CA SER A 89 -2.41 6.81 7.96
C SER A 89 -3.09 5.50 8.34
N MET A 90 -4.40 5.38 8.10
CA MET A 90 -5.15 4.15 8.37
C MET A 90 -4.65 2.97 7.53
N ALA A 91 -4.39 3.16 6.23
CA ALA A 91 -3.88 2.10 5.38
C ALA A 91 -2.47 1.66 5.78
N ASN A 92 -1.61 2.58 6.23
CA ASN A 92 -0.29 2.26 6.76
C ASN A 92 -0.39 1.42 8.04
N GLU A 93 -1.27 1.81 8.98
CA GLU A 93 -1.53 1.04 10.21
C GLU A 93 -2.01 -0.39 9.90
N VAL A 94 -2.96 -0.53 8.96
CA VAL A 94 -3.44 -1.84 8.51
C VAL A 94 -2.32 -2.64 7.84
N GLY A 95 -1.53 -2.00 6.97
CA GLY A 95 -0.41 -2.64 6.27
C GLY A 95 0.67 -3.15 7.23
N GLU A 96 0.99 -2.38 8.26
CA GLU A 96 1.89 -2.75 9.36
C GLU A 96 1.35 -3.93 10.17
N ALA A 97 0.07 -3.90 10.55
CA ALA A 97 -0.55 -5.00 11.29
C ALA A 97 -0.56 -6.32 10.49
N VAL A 98 -0.86 -6.27 9.20
CA VAL A 98 -0.80 -7.43 8.30
C VAL A 98 0.63 -7.94 8.18
N ARG A 99 1.60 -7.04 7.93
CA ARG A 99 3.03 -7.37 7.84
C ARG A 99 3.51 -8.11 9.08
N ASP A 100 3.22 -7.57 10.27
CA ASP A 100 3.65 -8.14 11.54
C ASP A 100 2.97 -9.49 11.81
N THR A 101 1.66 -9.59 11.55
CA THR A 101 0.94 -10.87 11.70
C THR A 101 1.52 -11.95 10.79
N LEU A 102 1.84 -11.64 9.54
CA LEU A 102 2.43 -12.59 8.60
C LEU A 102 3.82 -13.06 9.03
N ARG A 103 4.64 -12.13 9.56
CA ARG A 103 5.95 -12.45 10.13
C ARG A 103 5.81 -13.40 11.32
N ASP A 104 4.89 -13.09 12.22
CA ASP A 104 4.74 -13.82 13.48
C ASP A 104 4.08 -15.20 13.29
N THR A 105 3.34 -15.39 12.18
CA THR A 105 2.65 -16.65 11.84
C THR A 105 3.33 -17.45 10.73
N GLU A 106 4.58 -17.12 10.35
CA GLU A 106 5.32 -17.80 9.27
C GLU A 106 5.27 -19.34 9.40
N SER A 107 5.46 -19.84 10.62
CA SER A 107 5.50 -21.27 10.92
C SER A 107 4.23 -22.02 10.52
N GLU A 108 3.10 -21.33 10.39
CA GLU A 108 1.80 -21.91 10.03
C GLU A 108 1.58 -21.94 8.51
N TRP A 109 1.90 -20.87 7.79
CA TRP A 109 1.58 -20.73 6.37
C TRP A 109 2.74 -21.07 5.43
N ALA A 110 3.99 -20.83 5.82
CA ALA A 110 5.14 -20.99 4.93
C ALA A 110 5.42 -22.45 4.53
N PRO A 111 5.31 -23.46 5.42
CA PRO A 111 5.48 -24.87 5.04
C PRO A 111 4.49 -25.31 3.95
N ASN A 112 3.26 -24.81 4.01
CA ASN A 112 2.22 -25.10 3.03
C ASN A 112 2.56 -24.49 1.65
N CYS A 113 3.08 -23.26 1.64
CA CYS A 113 3.54 -22.62 0.41
C CYS A 113 4.71 -23.39 -0.24
N ARG A 114 5.69 -23.79 0.58
CA ARG A 114 6.87 -24.54 0.12
C ARG A 114 6.49 -25.92 -0.42
N THR A 115 5.58 -26.63 0.25
CA THR A 115 5.11 -27.96 -0.18
C THR A 115 4.28 -27.90 -1.46
N GLY A 116 3.36 -26.93 -1.54
CA GLY A 116 2.47 -26.77 -2.69
C GLY A 116 3.08 -26.01 -3.87
N TRP A 117 4.27 -25.44 -3.71
CA TRP A 117 4.93 -24.58 -4.68
C TRP A 117 4.05 -23.42 -5.19
N ASN A 118 3.27 -22.83 -4.28
CA ASN A 118 2.36 -21.72 -4.56
C ASN A 118 2.17 -20.84 -3.32
N VAL A 119 1.59 -19.65 -3.48
CA VAL A 119 1.42 -18.65 -2.41
C VAL A 119 0.03 -18.66 -1.76
N GLU A 120 -0.81 -19.67 -2.02
CA GLU A 120 -2.22 -19.65 -1.58
C GLU A 120 -2.37 -19.67 -0.06
N ALA A 121 -1.44 -20.30 0.67
CA ALA A 121 -1.48 -20.26 2.14
C ALA A 121 -1.09 -18.86 2.67
N LEU A 122 -0.12 -18.20 2.07
CA LEU A 122 0.25 -16.82 2.40
C LEU A 122 -0.90 -15.85 2.11
N LYS A 123 -1.55 -15.96 0.94
CA LYS A 123 -2.71 -15.12 0.57
C LYS A 123 -3.89 -15.27 1.55
N ARG A 124 -4.15 -16.49 2.01
CA ARG A 124 -5.17 -16.74 3.04
C ARG A 124 -4.80 -16.15 4.39
N ALA A 125 -3.54 -16.29 4.81
CA ALA A 125 -3.05 -15.69 6.05
C ALA A 125 -3.12 -14.15 5.99
N GLU A 126 -2.77 -13.56 4.84
CA GLU A 126 -2.85 -12.13 4.59
C GLU A 126 -4.29 -11.61 4.67
N THR A 127 -5.22 -12.25 3.96
CA THR A 127 -6.64 -11.89 4.01
C THR A 127 -7.19 -12.01 5.43
N ALA A 128 -6.85 -13.10 6.14
CA ALA A 128 -7.30 -13.31 7.51
C ALA A 128 -6.75 -12.25 8.48
N ALA A 129 -5.47 -11.88 8.36
CA ALA A 129 -4.85 -10.83 9.17
C ALA A 129 -5.51 -9.47 8.91
N PHE A 130 -5.74 -9.13 7.64
CA PHE A 130 -6.44 -7.91 7.25
C PHE A 130 -7.86 -7.85 7.82
N ASP A 131 -8.65 -8.91 7.61
CA ASP A 131 -10.03 -8.96 8.09
C ASP A 131 -10.08 -8.87 9.61
N ALA A 132 -9.22 -9.61 10.32
CA ALA A 132 -9.16 -9.56 11.79
C ALA A 132 -8.84 -8.14 12.30
N PHE A 133 -7.91 -7.43 11.67
CA PHE A 133 -7.55 -6.07 12.07
C PHE A 133 -8.67 -5.07 11.76
N VAL A 134 -9.27 -5.12 10.56
CA VAL A 134 -10.39 -4.24 10.19
C VAL A 134 -11.60 -4.46 11.09
N GLN A 135 -11.88 -5.70 11.48
CA GLN A 135 -12.99 -6.03 12.39
C GLN A 135 -12.71 -5.65 13.85
N SER A 136 -11.47 -5.34 14.22
CA SER A 136 -11.15 -4.89 15.59
C SER A 136 -11.66 -3.48 15.87
N ASP A 137 -11.74 -2.63 14.84
CA ASP A 137 -12.30 -1.28 14.89
C ASP A 137 -12.90 -0.91 13.51
N PRO A 138 -14.12 -1.41 13.21
CA PRO A 138 -14.72 -1.22 11.90
C PRO A 138 -15.12 0.23 11.62
N GLU A 139 -15.37 1.04 12.67
CA GLU A 139 -15.66 2.47 12.52
C GLU A 139 -14.45 3.21 11.94
N ARG A 140 -13.24 2.82 12.34
CA ARG A 140 -12.00 3.41 11.85
C ARG A 140 -11.55 2.82 10.51
N TYR A 141 -11.55 1.50 10.37
CA TYR A 141 -10.84 0.82 9.26
C TYR A 141 -11.72 0.34 8.11
N SER A 142 -13.04 0.49 8.18
CA SER A 142 -13.95 0.12 7.07
C SER A 142 -13.68 0.86 5.76
N HIS A 143 -12.93 1.96 5.81
CA HIS A 143 -12.49 2.76 4.68
C HIS A 143 -11.23 2.24 3.97
N VAL A 144 -10.60 1.19 4.50
CA VAL A 144 -9.40 0.57 3.92
C VAL A 144 -9.75 -0.73 3.20
N GLY A 145 -9.15 -0.96 2.05
CA GLY A 145 -9.27 -2.21 1.28
C GLY A 145 -7.96 -2.97 1.16
N LEU A 146 -8.06 -4.28 0.92
CA LEU A 146 -6.95 -5.14 0.52
C LEU A 146 -7.16 -5.58 -0.94
N ARG A 147 -6.12 -5.47 -1.76
CA ARG A 147 -6.16 -5.86 -3.17
C ARG A 147 -4.82 -6.41 -3.63
N GLU A 148 -4.86 -7.34 -4.58
CA GLU A 148 -3.67 -7.83 -5.25
C GLU A 148 -3.31 -7.01 -6.48
N VAL A 149 -2.03 -6.96 -6.82
CA VAL A 149 -1.51 -6.35 -8.05
C VAL A 149 -0.60 -7.31 -8.80
N SER A 150 -0.40 -7.03 -10.08
CA SER A 150 0.60 -7.73 -10.89
C SER A 150 2.03 -7.49 -10.38
N VAL A 151 2.92 -8.43 -10.69
CA VAL A 151 4.35 -8.32 -10.37
C VAL A 151 4.95 -7.06 -11.00
N THR A 152 4.53 -6.72 -12.23
CA THR A 152 4.95 -5.49 -12.93
C THR A 152 4.58 -4.24 -12.14
N THR A 153 3.33 -4.14 -11.69
CA THR A 153 2.86 -3.00 -10.88
C THR A 153 3.63 -2.88 -9.57
N MET A 154 3.88 -4.01 -8.89
CA MET A 154 4.68 -4.03 -7.66
C MET A 154 6.13 -3.59 -7.92
N PHE A 155 6.74 -4.05 -9.01
CA PHE A 155 8.11 -3.68 -9.38
C PHE A 155 8.22 -2.16 -9.64
N GLU A 156 7.27 -1.60 -10.39
CA GLU A 156 7.22 -0.15 -10.64
C GLU A 156 7.03 0.64 -9.34
N ALA A 157 6.17 0.18 -8.43
CA ALA A 157 6.00 0.78 -7.10
C ALA A 157 7.27 0.73 -6.25
N LEU A 158 8.04 -0.36 -6.30
CA LEU A 158 9.30 -0.53 -5.57
C LEU A 158 10.45 0.33 -6.13
N MET A 159 10.48 0.52 -7.45
CA MET A 159 11.49 1.33 -8.13
C MET A 159 11.14 2.81 -8.17
N TYR A 160 9.98 3.19 -7.65
CA TYR A 160 9.50 4.56 -7.67
C TYR A 160 10.34 5.46 -6.76
N ASP A 161 11.17 6.32 -7.35
CA ASP A 161 12.08 7.22 -6.63
C ASP A 161 11.59 8.67 -6.51
N GLY A 162 10.42 8.99 -7.08
CA GLY A 162 9.83 10.32 -7.04
C GLY A 162 10.50 11.38 -7.92
N LYS A 163 11.55 11.04 -8.69
CA LYS A 163 12.40 12.04 -9.37
C LYS A 163 12.02 12.34 -10.82
N GLU A 164 11.19 11.52 -11.48
CA GLU A 164 10.91 11.67 -12.91
C GLU A 164 9.58 12.34 -13.31
N THR A 165 8.87 13.00 -12.38
CA THR A 165 7.67 13.79 -12.72
C THR A 165 7.72 15.23 -12.24
N ILE A 166 8.86 15.92 -12.45
CA ILE A 166 8.89 17.40 -12.41
C ILE A 166 8.87 17.94 -13.86
N ALA A 167 7.65 18.09 -14.38
CA ALA A 167 7.35 19.10 -15.39
C ALA A 167 5.84 19.44 -15.33
N GLY A 168 5.34 19.96 -14.20
CA GLY A 168 4.05 20.64 -14.26
C GLY A 168 3.27 20.92 -12.98
N ALA A 169 3.43 20.15 -11.90
CA ALA A 169 2.61 20.34 -10.70
C ALA A 169 3.45 20.91 -9.55
N SER A 170 3.74 22.22 -9.64
CA SER A 170 4.08 22.99 -8.45
C SER A 170 2.80 23.12 -7.63
N MET A 171 2.72 22.44 -6.47
CA MET A 171 1.83 22.90 -5.40
C MET A 171 2.47 24.15 -4.78
N ASP A 172 2.45 25.25 -5.52
CA ASP A 172 2.73 26.54 -4.92
C ASP A 172 1.60 26.86 -3.95
N ASP A 173 2.02 26.95 -2.69
CA ASP A 173 1.34 27.45 -1.51
C ASP A 173 0.54 28.71 -1.84
N SER A 174 -0.71 28.53 -2.26
CA SER A 174 -1.65 29.64 -2.47
C SER A 174 -2.38 29.94 -1.17
N SER A 175 -1.63 30.23 -0.12
CA SER A 175 -2.13 30.85 1.10
C SER A 175 -1.82 32.35 1.08
N HIS A 176 -2.64 33.10 0.32
CA HIS A 176 -3.06 34.47 0.69
C HIS A 176 -3.90 35.08 -0.44
N ARG A 177 -5.22 35.06 -0.27
CA ARG A 177 -6.10 36.12 -0.79
C ARG A 177 -6.60 36.91 0.40
N GLU A 178 -5.80 37.87 0.85
CA GLU A 178 -6.30 39.06 1.52
C GLU A 178 -6.71 40.05 0.43
N ASP A 179 -8.01 40.19 0.19
CA ASP A 179 -8.59 41.43 -0.34
C ASP A 179 -9.68 41.78 0.69
N GLY A 180 -9.48 42.73 1.60
CA GLY A 180 -9.12 44.10 1.28
C GLY A 180 -10.41 44.91 1.31
N ALA A 181 -10.69 45.50 2.47
CA ALA A 181 -11.88 46.27 2.80
C ALA A 181 -12.23 47.34 1.73
N ARG A 182 -13.53 47.46 1.43
CA ARG A 182 -14.09 48.55 0.65
C ARG A 182 -14.76 49.56 1.58
N GLU A 183 -13.99 50.52 2.07
CA GLU A 183 -14.48 51.79 2.62
C GLU A 183 -14.22 52.92 1.60
N GLY A 184 -15.19 53.83 1.45
CA GLY A 184 -14.90 55.20 1.01
C GLY A 184 -15.76 55.79 -0.10
N ARG A 185 -16.87 56.41 0.33
CA ARG A 185 -17.55 57.65 -0.14
C ARG A 185 -17.99 57.79 -1.61
#